data_AF-A0A158PM88-F1
#
_entry.id   AF-A0A158PM88-F1
#
_cell.length_a   1.000
_cell.length_b   1.000
_cell.length_c   1.000
_cell.angle_alpha   90.00
_cell.angle_beta   90.00
_cell.angle_gamma   90.00
#
_symmetry.space_group_name_H-M   'P 1'
#
loop_
_entity.id
_entity.type
_entity.pdbx_description
1 polymer ?
#
loop_
_entity_poly.entity_id
_entity_poly.type
_entity_poly.pdbx_seq_one_letter_code
_entity_poly.pdbx_strand_id
1 'polypeptide(L)'
;MGWMSWAAFYCETDCEKFPNSCINEKLYRDMADRLVKDGFLTAGYNRIHIDDCWMENLRDEKGRLIVDRKRFPSGIKNLSKYMHERQLELGIYEDIGTKTCAGYQKMGRALNATGRRMGYGCGWLLFFNTAGLKDKVNYKAVRATCNTWRIYLDIEGSWKSIAGIIQYMDDNQDVLAAAQAPGGWNDPDMLVIGLPNVTFDQARLQMTLWSIWSSPLIMSNDLRSLKPEFRNILLNRDVIAIDQDPLGIMGKVVRKSESISVYVKPVTPVRKDSTSFAIAIVNKNELEFRSILNQNRKMTSKLMGVIVTKDEK
;
A
#
# COMPACT_ATOMS: atom_id res chain seq x y z
N MET A 1 2.67 6.75 4.31
CA MET A 1 2.12 5.62 5.07
C MET A 1 0.70 5.94 5.51
N GLY A 2 -0.18 4.95 5.64
CA GLY A 2 -1.58 5.16 6.03
C GLY A 2 -2.41 3.88 6.15
N TRP A 3 -3.72 4.02 6.05
CA TRP A 3 -4.70 2.95 6.05
C TRP A 3 -5.76 3.20 4.96
N MET A 4 -6.29 2.15 4.34
CA MET A 4 -7.33 2.17 3.31
C MET A 4 -8.31 1.01 3.52
N SER A 5 -9.57 1.19 3.13
CA SER A 5 -10.64 0.22 3.41
C SER A 5 -10.69 -0.98 2.45
N TRP A 6 -10.15 -0.88 1.24
CA TRP A 6 -10.53 -1.75 0.12
C TRP A 6 -10.28 -3.25 0.31
N ALA A 7 -9.05 -3.69 0.60
CA ALA A 7 -8.75 -5.12 0.66
C ALA A 7 -9.38 -5.84 1.88
N ALA A 8 -9.81 -5.11 2.90
CA ALA A 8 -10.40 -5.67 4.13
C ALA A 8 -11.91 -5.56 4.17
N PHE A 9 -12.49 -4.49 3.62
CA PHE A 9 -13.91 -4.16 3.72
C PHE A 9 -14.62 -4.12 2.36
N TYR A 10 -13.86 -4.07 1.26
CA TYR A 10 -14.37 -3.98 -0.11
C TYR A 10 -15.47 -2.91 -0.25
N CYS A 11 -16.53 -3.21 -1.00
CA CYS A 11 -17.70 -2.38 -1.22
C CYS A 11 -18.89 -2.86 -0.38
N GLU A 12 -18.68 -3.26 0.88
CA GLU A 12 -19.80 -3.66 1.74
C GLU A 12 -20.66 -2.43 2.10
N THR A 13 -21.89 -2.38 1.64
CA THR A 13 -22.79 -1.23 1.85
C THR A 13 -24.03 -1.57 2.67
N ASP A 14 -24.26 -2.85 2.98
CA ASP A 14 -25.36 -3.30 3.83
C ASP A 14 -24.99 -3.15 5.31
N CYS A 15 -25.23 -1.95 5.84
CA CYS A 15 -24.96 -1.63 7.25
C CYS A 15 -25.93 -2.24 8.25
N GLU A 16 -27.06 -2.80 7.80
CA GLU A 16 -27.98 -3.52 8.70
C GLU A 16 -27.43 -4.91 8.99
N LYS A 17 -26.96 -5.60 7.94
CA LYS A 17 -26.37 -6.93 8.06
C LYS A 17 -24.93 -6.91 8.56
N PHE A 18 -24.16 -5.90 8.17
CA PHE A 18 -22.73 -5.79 8.47
C PHE A 18 -22.36 -4.45 9.14
N PRO A 19 -22.96 -4.11 10.30
CA PRO A 19 -22.84 -2.79 10.91
C PRO A 19 -21.41 -2.39 11.29
N ASN A 20 -20.53 -3.37 11.46
CA ASN A 20 -19.13 -3.14 11.84
C ASN A 20 -18.16 -3.16 10.65
N SER A 21 -18.57 -3.64 9.48
CA SER A 21 -17.69 -3.77 8.30
C SER A 21 -18.21 -3.06 7.05
N CYS A 22 -19.46 -2.57 7.05
CA CYS A 22 -19.94 -1.73 5.96
C CYS A 22 -19.18 -0.41 5.90
N ILE A 23 -19.06 0.13 4.69
CA ILE A 23 -18.45 1.42 4.39
C ILE A 23 -19.35 2.53 4.92
N ASN A 24 -19.08 2.97 6.15
CA ASN A 24 -19.82 4.03 6.82
C ASN A 24 -18.90 4.94 7.64
N GLU A 25 -19.42 6.07 8.10
CA GLU A 25 -18.67 7.05 8.89
C GLU A 25 -18.08 6.45 10.17
N LYS A 26 -18.80 5.53 10.82
CA LYS A 26 -18.35 4.88 12.05
C LYS A 26 -17.08 4.04 11.81
N LEU A 27 -17.01 3.30 10.71
CA LEU A 27 -15.83 2.49 10.35
C LEU A 27 -14.57 3.36 10.32
N TYR A 28 -14.62 4.48 9.60
CA TYR A 28 -13.46 5.36 9.47
C TYR A 28 -13.09 6.04 10.80
N ARG A 29 -14.08 6.42 11.62
CA ARG A 29 -13.83 6.95 12.97
C ARG A 29 -13.17 5.92 13.88
N ASP A 30 -13.67 4.68 13.87
CA ASP A 30 -13.08 3.58 14.64
C ASP A 30 -11.61 3.38 14.21
N MET A 31 -11.33 3.29 12.89
CA MET A 31 -9.96 3.10 12.39
C MET A 31 -9.04 4.26 12.75
N ALA A 32 -9.53 5.49 12.67
CA ALA A 32 -8.78 6.68 13.08
C ALA A 32 -8.42 6.65 14.58
N ASP A 33 -9.38 6.31 15.44
CA ASP A 33 -9.13 6.16 16.88
C ASP A 33 -8.11 5.04 17.16
N ARG A 34 -8.16 3.92 16.42
CA ARG A 34 -7.15 2.85 16.54
C ARG A 34 -5.77 3.28 16.04
N LEU A 35 -5.68 4.01 14.93
CA LEU A 35 -4.41 4.55 14.42
C LEU A 35 -3.69 5.40 15.48
N VAL A 36 -4.44 6.23 16.21
CA VAL A 36 -3.89 7.05 17.29
C VAL A 36 -3.57 6.20 18.53
N LYS A 37 -4.57 5.44 19.04
CA LYS A 37 -4.47 4.75 20.33
C LYS A 37 -3.48 3.59 20.35
N ASP A 38 -3.31 2.90 19.22
CA ASP A 38 -2.45 1.71 19.15
C ASP A 38 -1.03 2.00 18.65
N GLY A 39 -0.65 3.27 18.48
CA GLY A 39 0.72 3.68 18.14
C GLY A 39 1.06 3.73 16.66
N PHE A 40 0.11 3.48 15.75
CA PHE A 40 0.35 3.56 14.30
C PHE A 40 0.66 4.98 13.85
N LEU A 41 -0.03 6.00 14.39
CA LEU A 41 0.29 7.40 14.12
C LEU A 41 1.74 7.73 14.51
N THR A 42 2.17 7.28 15.70
CA THR A 42 3.55 7.45 16.18
C THR A 42 4.58 6.74 15.29
N ALA A 43 4.20 5.61 14.70
CA ALA A 43 5.03 4.89 13.72
C ALA A 43 5.03 5.54 12.32
N GLY A 44 4.18 6.55 12.06
CA GLY A 44 4.13 7.31 10.81
C GLY A 44 2.89 7.07 9.94
N TYR A 45 1.98 6.18 10.33
CA TYR A 45 0.71 5.95 9.62
C TYR A 45 -0.27 7.08 9.92
N ASN A 46 -0.19 8.15 9.14
CA ASN A 46 -0.92 9.40 9.40
C ASN A 46 -2.03 9.72 8.39
N ARG A 47 -2.37 8.76 7.52
CA ARG A 47 -3.41 8.91 6.49
C ARG A 47 -4.47 7.84 6.63
N ILE A 48 -5.71 8.23 6.40
CA ILE A 48 -6.85 7.31 6.27
C ILE A 48 -7.55 7.58 4.94
N HIS A 49 -7.65 6.56 4.09
CA HIS A 49 -8.20 6.66 2.75
C HIS A 49 -9.56 5.99 2.71
N ILE A 50 -10.59 6.76 2.31
CA ILE A 50 -11.89 6.24 1.92
C ILE A 50 -11.72 5.72 0.48
N ASP A 51 -11.89 4.42 0.29
CA ASP A 51 -11.89 3.83 -1.05
C ASP A 51 -13.28 3.94 -1.69
N ASP A 52 -13.61 3.11 -2.69
CA ASP A 52 -14.87 3.20 -3.42
C ASP A 52 -16.11 2.99 -2.52
N CYS A 53 -17.29 3.23 -3.10
CA CYS A 53 -18.60 2.99 -2.51
C CYS A 53 -18.99 3.96 -1.39
N TRP A 54 -18.34 5.12 -1.27
CA TRP A 54 -18.69 6.17 -0.31
C TRP A 54 -19.81 7.12 -0.78
N MET A 55 -20.02 7.20 -2.10
CA MET A 55 -20.94 8.16 -2.72
C MET A 55 -22.31 7.57 -3.08
N GLU A 56 -23.28 8.45 -3.29
CA GLU A 56 -24.54 8.14 -3.97
C GLU A 56 -24.30 7.94 -5.47
N ASN A 57 -25.23 7.25 -6.16
CA ASN A 57 -25.16 7.03 -7.60
C ASN A 57 -25.42 8.31 -8.43
N LEU A 58 -25.97 9.35 -7.82
CA LEU A 58 -26.34 10.59 -8.49
C LEU A 58 -25.55 11.78 -7.95
N ARG A 59 -25.25 12.71 -8.84
CA ARG A 59 -24.72 14.04 -8.51
C ARG A 59 -25.85 14.99 -8.15
N ASP A 60 -25.52 16.06 -7.44
CA ASP A 60 -26.49 17.11 -7.16
C ASP A 60 -26.78 17.96 -8.41
N GLU A 61 -27.74 18.88 -8.30
CA GLU A 61 -28.14 19.80 -9.38
C GLU A 61 -26.98 20.66 -9.93
N LYS A 62 -25.89 20.80 -9.17
CA LYS A 62 -24.67 21.53 -9.57
C LYS A 62 -23.58 20.60 -10.09
N GLY A 63 -23.89 19.32 -10.29
CA GLY A 63 -22.95 18.30 -10.75
C GLY A 63 -21.93 17.85 -9.70
N ARG A 64 -22.11 18.19 -8.42
CA ARG A 64 -21.20 17.79 -7.34
C ARG A 64 -21.49 16.37 -6.88
N LEU A 65 -20.45 15.69 -6.44
CA LEU A 65 -20.54 14.38 -5.80
C LEU A 65 -21.36 14.49 -4.52
N ILE A 66 -22.23 13.51 -4.28
CA ILE A 66 -23.02 13.41 -3.05
C ILE A 66 -22.52 12.19 -2.28
N VAL A 67 -22.16 12.39 -1.02
CA VAL A 67 -21.88 11.30 -0.09
C VAL A 67 -23.17 10.55 0.27
N ASP A 68 -23.11 9.23 0.43
CA ASP A 68 -24.25 8.47 0.95
C ASP A 68 -24.66 8.97 2.34
N ARG A 69 -25.85 9.56 2.42
CA ARG A 69 -26.29 10.28 3.63
C ARG A 69 -26.72 9.35 4.75
N LYS A 70 -27.04 8.09 4.45
CA LYS A 70 -27.40 7.11 5.48
C LYS A 70 -26.14 6.58 6.15
N ARG A 71 -25.10 6.28 5.36
CA ARG A 71 -23.83 5.72 5.85
C ARG A 71 -22.89 6.80 6.37
N PHE A 72 -22.97 8.02 5.86
CA PHE A 72 -22.18 9.17 6.32
C PHE A 72 -23.08 10.35 6.70
N PRO A 73 -23.85 10.24 7.79
CA PRO A 73 -24.87 11.23 8.15
C PRO A 73 -24.29 12.62 8.44
N SER A 74 -23.03 12.73 8.88
CA SER A 74 -22.39 14.04 9.08
C SER A 74 -21.70 14.59 7.82
N GLY A 75 -21.53 13.75 6.80
CA GLY A 75 -20.84 14.06 5.54
C GLY A 75 -19.31 14.15 5.63
N ILE A 76 -18.66 14.10 4.47
CA ILE A 76 -17.19 14.03 4.34
C ILE A 76 -16.46 15.23 4.98
N LYS A 77 -17.07 16.42 4.97
CA LYS A 77 -16.47 17.61 5.61
C LYS A 77 -16.26 17.40 7.12
N ASN A 78 -17.26 16.85 7.81
CA ASN A 78 -17.17 16.62 9.24
C ASN A 78 -16.27 15.42 9.56
N LEU A 79 -16.30 14.38 8.72
CA LEU A 79 -15.34 13.28 8.84
C LEU A 79 -13.90 13.75 8.65
N SER A 80 -13.63 14.61 7.67
CA SER A 80 -12.31 15.22 7.45
C SER A 80 -11.87 16.06 8.65
N LYS A 81 -12.77 16.84 9.25
CA LYS A 81 -12.49 17.60 10.48
C LYS A 81 -12.08 16.66 11.62
N TYR A 82 -12.81 15.57 11.82
CA TYR A 82 -12.52 14.57 12.84
C TYR A 82 -11.12 13.93 12.66
N MET A 83 -10.69 13.69 11.42
CA MET A 83 -9.34 13.22 11.12
C MET A 83 -8.27 14.26 11.48
N HIS A 84 -8.46 15.51 11.06
CA HIS A 84 -7.47 16.57 11.34
C HIS A 84 -7.34 16.85 12.85
N GLU A 85 -8.43 16.78 13.63
CA GLU A 85 -8.40 16.90 15.09
C GLU A 85 -7.55 15.81 15.76
N ARG A 86 -7.27 14.71 15.06
CA ARG A 86 -6.42 13.58 15.48
C ARG A 86 -5.05 13.57 14.82
N GLN A 87 -4.66 14.65 14.16
CA GLN A 87 -3.41 14.74 13.39
C GLN A 87 -3.33 13.72 12.23
N LEU A 88 -4.49 13.31 11.72
CA LEU A 88 -4.61 12.43 10.55
C LEU A 88 -5.06 13.23 9.32
N GLU A 89 -4.58 12.82 8.16
CA GLU A 89 -5.01 13.30 6.85
C GLU A 89 -6.07 12.35 6.26
N LEU A 90 -7.11 12.93 5.61
CA LEU A 90 -8.13 12.15 4.91
C LEU A 90 -7.84 12.08 3.40
N GLY A 91 -7.79 10.86 2.86
CA GLY A 91 -7.83 10.57 1.43
C GLY A 91 -9.22 10.11 1.00
N ILE A 92 -9.57 10.32 -0.27
CA ILE A 92 -10.85 9.92 -0.84
C ILE A 92 -10.65 9.43 -2.28
N TYR A 93 -11.44 8.44 -2.68
CA TYR A 93 -11.39 7.82 -4.00
C TYR A 93 -12.35 8.47 -5.00
N GLU A 94 -11.90 8.54 -6.25
CA GLU A 94 -12.71 8.83 -7.44
C GLU A 94 -12.09 8.12 -8.66
N ASP A 95 -12.92 7.84 -9.67
CA ASP A 95 -12.50 7.23 -10.92
C ASP A 95 -12.37 8.30 -12.03
N ILE A 96 -11.40 8.13 -12.92
CA ILE A 96 -11.18 9.01 -14.07
C ILE A 96 -12.21 8.80 -15.20
N GLY A 97 -12.99 7.73 -15.11
CA GLY A 97 -14.02 7.29 -16.05
C GLY A 97 -13.44 6.73 -17.34
N THR A 98 -14.28 6.64 -18.38
CA THR A 98 -13.94 6.06 -19.69
C THR A 98 -13.13 7.01 -20.61
N LYS A 99 -12.57 8.10 -20.08
CA LYS A 99 -11.90 9.13 -20.88
C LYS A 99 -10.42 8.82 -21.13
N THR A 100 -9.82 9.52 -22.08
CA THR A 100 -8.42 9.34 -22.46
C THR A 100 -7.44 9.65 -21.32
N CYS A 101 -6.20 9.18 -21.46
CA CYS A 101 -5.10 9.33 -20.48
C CYS A 101 -4.84 10.79 -20.06
N ALA A 102 -5.21 11.77 -20.91
CA ALA A 102 -5.18 13.18 -20.56
C ALA A 102 -6.04 13.52 -19.33
N GLY A 103 -6.96 12.63 -18.92
CA GLY A 103 -7.73 12.73 -17.68
C GLY A 103 -6.85 12.85 -16.45
N TYR A 104 -5.74 12.09 -16.35
CA TYR A 104 -4.89 12.08 -15.15
C TYR A 104 -4.22 13.43 -14.98
N GLN A 105 -3.66 13.95 -16.06
CA GLN A 105 -3.04 15.28 -16.10
C GLN A 105 -4.04 16.41 -15.89
N LYS A 106 -5.27 16.27 -16.39
CA LYS A 106 -6.35 17.24 -16.14
C LYS A 106 -6.74 17.25 -14.66
N MET A 107 -6.90 16.07 -14.05
CA MET A 107 -7.17 15.95 -12.63
C MET A 107 -6.03 16.53 -11.79
N GLY A 108 -4.78 16.15 -12.05
CA GLY A 108 -3.62 16.70 -11.34
C GLY A 108 -3.53 18.24 -11.42
N ARG A 109 -3.81 18.82 -12.59
CA ARG A 109 -3.90 20.29 -12.74
C ARG A 109 -5.06 20.89 -11.97
N ALA A 110 -6.24 20.25 -12.00
CA ALA A 110 -7.40 20.71 -11.25
C ALA A 110 -7.17 20.67 -9.74
N LEU A 111 -6.55 19.60 -9.23
CA LEU A 111 -6.15 19.47 -7.82
C LEU A 111 -5.17 20.57 -7.42
N ASN A 112 -4.12 20.82 -8.22
CA ASN A 112 -3.16 21.90 -7.96
C ASN A 112 -3.82 23.29 -7.98
N ALA A 113 -4.78 23.53 -8.89
CA ALA A 113 -5.47 24.82 -9.00
C ALA A 113 -6.31 25.17 -7.76
N THR A 114 -6.63 24.20 -6.89
CA THR A 114 -7.31 24.48 -5.62
C THR A 114 -6.44 25.19 -4.58
N GLY A 115 -5.11 25.18 -4.75
CA GLY A 115 -4.15 25.67 -3.76
C GLY A 115 -4.02 24.80 -2.50
N ARG A 116 -4.78 23.70 -2.39
CA ARG A 116 -4.68 22.75 -1.27
C ARG A 116 -3.64 21.67 -1.58
N ARG A 117 -2.75 21.39 -0.62
CA ARG A 117 -1.81 20.27 -0.72
C ARG A 117 -2.59 18.95 -0.62
N MET A 118 -2.68 18.23 -1.73
CA MET A 118 -3.36 16.93 -1.84
C MET A 118 -2.41 15.96 -2.52
N GLY A 119 -2.14 14.81 -1.89
CA GLY A 119 -1.43 13.72 -2.56
C GLY A 119 -2.32 13.13 -3.65
N TYR A 120 -1.76 12.84 -4.82
CA TYR A 120 -2.49 12.26 -5.93
C TYR A 120 -1.96 10.88 -6.29
N GLY A 121 -2.69 9.83 -5.88
CA GLY A 121 -2.46 8.45 -6.29
C GLY A 121 -3.22 8.14 -7.57
N CYS A 122 -2.57 7.47 -8.53
CA CYS A 122 -3.12 7.23 -9.86
C CYS A 122 -3.19 5.74 -10.20
N GLY A 123 -4.29 5.30 -10.82
CA GLY A 123 -4.41 3.97 -11.45
C GLY A 123 -3.72 3.85 -12.81
N TRP A 124 -2.97 4.88 -13.27
CA TRP A 124 -2.56 5.03 -14.67
C TRP A 124 -1.86 3.79 -15.23
N LEU A 125 -0.82 3.28 -14.55
CA LEU A 125 -0.07 2.11 -15.02
C LEU A 125 -0.94 0.85 -15.02
N LEU A 126 -1.67 0.58 -13.94
CA LEU A 126 -2.61 -0.54 -13.84
C LEU A 126 -3.55 -0.58 -15.05
N PHE A 127 -4.24 0.52 -15.38
CA PHE A 127 -5.19 0.54 -16.49
C PHE A 127 -4.53 0.40 -17.87
N PHE A 128 -3.30 0.88 -18.04
CA PHE A 128 -2.55 0.64 -19.27
C PHE A 128 -2.14 -0.83 -19.40
N ASN A 129 -1.70 -1.43 -18.30
CA ASN A 129 -1.29 -2.83 -18.26
C ASN A 129 -2.47 -3.76 -18.57
N THR A 130 -3.63 -3.53 -17.93
CA THR A 130 -4.84 -4.34 -18.17
C THR A 130 -5.44 -4.12 -19.56
N ALA A 131 -5.23 -2.97 -20.17
CA ALA A 131 -5.61 -2.70 -21.56
C ALA A 131 -4.62 -3.25 -22.60
N GLY A 132 -3.54 -3.93 -22.20
CA GLY A 132 -2.51 -4.42 -23.12
C GLY A 132 -1.63 -3.31 -23.73
N LEU A 133 -1.57 -2.14 -23.08
CA LEU A 133 -0.87 -0.95 -23.54
C LEU A 133 0.39 -0.65 -22.72
N LYS A 134 0.97 -1.66 -22.05
CA LYS A 134 2.15 -1.50 -21.17
C LYS A 134 3.32 -0.77 -21.86
N ASP A 135 3.58 -1.07 -23.13
CA ASP A 135 4.71 -0.49 -23.89
C ASP A 135 4.45 0.98 -24.30
N LYS A 136 3.23 1.48 -24.05
CA LYS A 136 2.84 2.87 -24.32
C LYS A 136 2.85 3.74 -23.06
N VAL A 137 3.22 3.21 -21.90
CA VAL A 137 3.28 3.98 -20.65
C VAL A 137 4.40 5.02 -20.73
N ASN A 138 4.04 6.29 -20.58
CA ASN A 138 5.00 7.38 -20.43
C ASN A 138 5.28 7.63 -18.94
N TYR A 139 6.28 6.94 -18.38
CA TYR A 139 6.66 7.05 -16.96
C TYR A 139 7.04 8.49 -16.54
N LYS A 140 7.61 9.30 -17.45
CA LYS A 140 7.92 10.71 -17.17
C LYS A 140 6.65 11.53 -16.97
N ALA A 141 5.62 11.31 -17.79
CA ALA A 141 4.34 11.98 -17.65
C ALA A 141 3.59 11.52 -16.39
N VAL A 142 3.64 10.24 -16.06
CA VAL A 142 3.09 9.68 -14.83
C VAL A 142 3.74 10.33 -13.61
N ARG A 143 5.08 10.32 -13.53
CA ARG A 143 5.84 10.93 -12.44
C ARG A 143 5.58 12.43 -12.28
N ALA A 144 5.44 13.15 -13.39
CA ALA A 144 5.14 14.58 -13.36
C ALA A 144 3.70 14.90 -12.87
N THR A 145 2.82 13.90 -12.86
CA THR A 145 1.40 14.07 -12.56
C THR A 145 1.03 13.51 -11.19
N CYS A 146 1.56 12.35 -10.84
CA CYS A 146 1.10 11.51 -9.75
C CYS A 146 2.18 11.38 -8.66
N ASN A 147 1.77 11.39 -7.39
CA ASN A 147 2.66 11.11 -6.27
C ASN A 147 2.85 9.62 -6.03
N THR A 148 1.84 8.80 -6.35
CA THR A 148 1.95 7.35 -6.40
C THR A 148 1.22 6.83 -7.64
N TRP A 149 1.61 5.66 -8.14
CA TRP A 149 0.89 5.03 -9.24
C TRP A 149 0.80 3.51 -9.08
N ARG A 150 -0.41 2.97 -9.16
CA ARG A 150 -0.69 1.53 -9.09
C ARG A 150 -0.05 0.83 -10.28
N ILE A 151 0.84 -0.11 -10.01
CA ILE A 151 1.67 -0.76 -11.04
C ILE A 151 1.07 -2.07 -11.57
N TYR A 152 0.25 -2.73 -10.76
CA TYR A 152 -0.24 -4.09 -11.02
C TYR A 152 -1.64 -4.29 -10.44
N LEU A 153 -2.19 -5.48 -10.68
CA LEU A 153 -3.52 -5.90 -10.23
C LEU A 153 -3.74 -5.70 -8.74
N ASP A 154 -5.00 -5.64 -8.35
CA ASP A 154 -5.41 -5.47 -6.96
C ASP A 154 -4.87 -6.60 -6.08
N ILE A 155 -4.39 -6.21 -4.90
CA ILE A 155 -3.96 -7.15 -3.89
C ILE A 155 -5.18 -7.75 -3.20
N GLU A 156 -5.10 -9.06 -2.97
CA GLU A 156 -6.04 -9.80 -2.15
C GLU A 156 -5.32 -10.34 -0.92
N GLY A 157 -6.07 -10.68 0.13
CA GLY A 157 -5.56 -11.39 1.30
C GLY A 157 -5.16 -12.83 1.00
N SER A 158 -4.29 -13.08 0.01
CA SER A 158 -3.87 -14.42 -0.40
C SER A 158 -2.38 -14.43 -0.82
N TRP A 159 -1.70 -15.56 -0.60
CA TRP A 159 -0.32 -15.73 -1.04
C TRP A 159 -0.17 -15.57 -2.55
N LYS A 160 -1.12 -16.10 -3.34
CA LYS A 160 -1.11 -16.00 -4.79
C LYS A 160 -1.04 -14.54 -5.27
N SER A 161 -1.81 -13.65 -4.65
CA SER A 161 -1.80 -12.23 -4.99
C SER A 161 -0.49 -11.55 -4.57
N ILE A 162 -0.04 -11.77 -3.32
CA ILE A 162 1.25 -11.26 -2.82
C ILE A 162 2.42 -11.71 -3.72
N ALA A 163 2.50 -13.01 -4.04
CA ALA A 163 3.53 -13.58 -4.91
C ALA A 163 3.46 -13.04 -6.34
N GLY A 164 2.26 -12.82 -6.88
CA GLY A 164 2.06 -12.23 -8.20
C GLY A 164 2.62 -10.81 -8.29
N ILE A 165 2.39 -9.99 -7.25
CA ILE A 165 2.95 -8.63 -7.17
C ILE A 165 4.47 -8.67 -7.05
N ILE A 166 5.02 -9.58 -6.22
CA ILE A 166 6.48 -9.75 -6.10
C ILE A 166 7.10 -10.12 -7.45
N GLN A 167 6.48 -11.06 -8.16
CA GLN A 167 6.97 -11.48 -9.47
C GLN A 167 6.90 -10.33 -10.48
N TYR A 168 5.82 -9.54 -10.48
CA TYR A 168 5.72 -8.35 -11.33
C TYR A 168 6.80 -7.30 -11.00
N MET A 169 7.04 -7.03 -9.71
CA MET A 169 8.09 -6.12 -9.26
C MET A 169 9.47 -6.58 -9.70
N ASP A 170 9.79 -7.86 -9.54
CA ASP A 170 11.07 -8.45 -9.96
C ASP A 170 11.29 -8.30 -11.47
N ASP A 171 10.28 -8.63 -12.27
CA ASP A 171 10.37 -8.67 -13.73
C ASP A 171 10.44 -7.28 -14.36
N ASN A 172 9.94 -6.26 -13.67
CA ASN A 172 9.87 -4.88 -14.17
C ASN A 172 10.78 -3.92 -13.37
N GLN A 173 11.64 -4.44 -12.49
CA GLN A 173 12.39 -3.63 -11.52
C GLN A 173 13.23 -2.49 -12.15
N ASP A 174 13.76 -2.67 -13.36
CA ASP A 174 14.63 -1.67 -13.98
C ASP A 174 13.85 -0.43 -14.41
N VAL A 175 12.70 -0.61 -15.06
CA VAL A 175 11.84 0.52 -15.47
C VAL A 175 11.17 1.15 -14.25
N LEU A 176 10.73 0.34 -13.28
CA LEU A 176 10.10 0.83 -12.05
C LEU A 176 11.08 1.63 -11.20
N ALA A 177 12.31 1.12 -10.99
CA ALA A 177 13.33 1.83 -10.22
C ALA A 177 13.80 3.11 -10.90
N ALA A 178 13.85 3.15 -12.24
CA ALA A 178 14.20 4.36 -12.99
C ALA A 178 13.12 5.45 -12.93
N ALA A 179 11.84 5.07 -12.77
CA ALA A 179 10.72 6.01 -12.69
C ALA A 179 10.48 6.57 -11.27
N GLN A 180 10.89 5.82 -10.25
CA GLN A 180 10.70 6.19 -8.85
C GLN A 180 11.84 7.04 -8.29
N ALA A 181 11.49 7.96 -7.41
CA ALA A 181 12.37 8.87 -6.66
C ALA A 181 11.50 9.78 -5.78
N PRO A 182 12.04 10.50 -4.77
CA PRO A 182 11.26 11.36 -3.89
C PRO A 182 10.20 12.20 -4.61
N GLY A 183 8.95 12.10 -4.13
CA GLY A 183 7.77 12.76 -4.71
C GLY A 183 6.95 11.92 -5.69
N GLY A 184 7.44 10.76 -6.13
CA GLY A 184 6.76 9.84 -7.05
C GLY A 184 7.16 8.38 -6.82
N TRP A 185 6.22 7.54 -6.43
CA TRP A 185 6.47 6.17 -5.94
C TRP A 185 5.66 5.11 -6.69
N ASN A 186 6.27 3.96 -6.95
CA ASN A 186 5.55 2.78 -7.43
C ASN A 186 4.64 2.27 -6.31
N ASP A 187 3.37 2.01 -6.64
CA ASP A 187 2.37 1.52 -5.70
C ASP A 187 2.02 0.05 -6.01
N PRO A 188 2.64 -0.92 -5.31
CA PRO A 188 2.31 -2.34 -5.41
C PRO A 188 1.04 -2.71 -4.63
N ASP A 189 0.20 -1.74 -4.27
CA ASP A 189 -1.04 -1.88 -3.53
C ASP A 189 -0.87 -2.12 -2.01
N MET A 190 -1.99 -2.22 -1.30
CA MET A 190 -2.09 -2.22 0.16
C MET A 190 -1.32 -3.35 0.87
N LEU A 191 -0.98 -3.12 2.14
CA LEU A 191 -0.53 -4.15 3.08
C LEU A 191 -1.75 -4.94 3.59
N VAL A 192 -1.82 -6.24 3.28
CA VAL A 192 -2.90 -7.16 3.69
C VAL A 192 -2.55 -7.92 4.98
N ILE A 193 -1.62 -7.36 5.75
CA ILE A 193 -1.09 -7.94 6.98
C ILE A 193 -2.20 -8.01 8.04
N GLY A 194 -2.42 -9.22 8.56
CA GLY A 194 -3.47 -9.49 9.56
C GLY A 194 -4.81 -9.92 8.97
N LEU A 195 -4.95 -10.01 7.64
CA LEU A 195 -6.13 -10.64 7.03
C LEU A 195 -6.14 -12.16 7.24
N PRO A 196 -7.32 -12.83 7.27
CA PRO A 196 -7.45 -14.22 7.73
C PRO A 196 -6.59 -15.25 7.01
N ASN A 197 -6.32 -15.04 5.71
CA ASN A 197 -5.63 -15.98 4.83
C ASN A 197 -4.15 -15.62 4.60
N VAL A 198 -3.61 -14.66 5.37
CA VAL A 198 -2.20 -14.25 5.32
C VAL A 198 -1.48 -14.81 6.55
N THR A 199 -0.51 -15.69 6.34
CA THR A 199 0.28 -16.25 7.45
C THR A 199 1.23 -15.21 8.04
N PHE A 200 1.70 -15.45 9.26
CA PHE A 200 2.68 -14.57 9.91
C PHE A 200 3.95 -14.36 9.06
N ASP A 201 4.46 -15.43 8.45
CA ASP A 201 5.66 -15.33 7.62
C ASP A 201 5.40 -14.60 6.29
N GLN A 202 4.23 -14.80 5.67
CA GLN A 202 3.81 -14.03 4.50
C GLN A 202 3.65 -12.55 4.83
N ALA A 203 3.12 -12.22 6.00
CA ALA A 203 3.01 -10.85 6.47
C ALA A 203 4.38 -10.19 6.69
N ARG A 204 5.34 -10.90 7.31
CA ARG A 204 6.72 -10.41 7.46
C ARG A 204 7.39 -10.18 6.12
N LEU A 205 7.18 -11.11 5.20
CA LEU A 205 7.70 -11.03 3.84
C LEU A 205 7.13 -9.81 3.11
N GLN A 206 5.81 -9.59 3.17
CA GLN A 206 5.16 -8.44 2.54
C GLN A 206 5.72 -7.12 3.09
N MET A 207 5.75 -6.95 4.42
CA MET A 207 6.28 -5.73 5.05
C MET A 207 7.73 -5.47 4.62
N THR A 208 8.55 -6.54 4.58
CA THR A 208 9.95 -6.47 4.18
C THR A 208 10.11 -5.98 2.75
N LEU A 209 9.42 -6.61 1.80
CA LEU A 209 9.60 -6.29 0.38
C LEU A 209 9.01 -4.93 0.01
N TRP A 210 7.84 -4.56 0.54
CA TRP A 210 7.30 -3.22 0.35
C TRP A 210 8.28 -2.14 0.85
N SER A 211 8.93 -2.39 2.00
CA SER A 211 9.92 -1.45 2.55
C SER A 211 11.21 -1.39 1.73
N ILE A 212 11.67 -2.53 1.20
CA ILE A 212 12.83 -2.59 0.29
C ILE A 212 12.54 -1.80 -0.99
N TRP A 213 11.31 -1.82 -1.50
CA TRP A 213 10.94 -1.09 -2.70
C TRP A 213 10.64 0.40 -2.47
N SER A 214 10.63 0.88 -1.22
CA SER A 214 10.14 2.23 -0.85
C SER A 214 8.70 2.48 -1.33
N SER A 215 7.85 1.48 -1.15
CA SER A 215 6.46 1.52 -1.58
C SER A 215 5.58 2.26 -0.57
N PRO A 216 4.43 2.83 -0.97
CA PRO A 216 3.45 3.32 -0.02
C PRO A 216 3.03 2.23 0.98
N LEU A 217 3.37 2.39 2.26
CA LEU A 217 2.89 1.50 3.31
C LEU A 217 1.47 1.89 3.73
N ILE A 218 0.47 1.39 3.00
CA ILE A 218 -0.96 1.64 3.25
C ILE A 218 -1.58 0.34 3.75
N MET A 219 -1.98 0.29 5.02
CA MET A 219 -2.62 -0.90 5.61
C MET A 219 -4.04 -1.07 5.13
N SER A 220 -4.49 -2.30 4.92
CA SER A 220 -5.91 -2.62 4.79
C SER A 220 -6.23 -3.86 5.61
N ASN A 221 -6.68 -3.61 6.84
CA ASN A 221 -7.05 -4.61 7.85
C ASN A 221 -8.00 -3.99 8.88
N ASP A 222 -8.59 -4.81 9.75
CA ASP A 222 -9.40 -4.31 10.86
C ASP A 222 -8.55 -4.09 12.13
N LEU A 223 -8.22 -2.82 12.41
CA LEU A 223 -7.38 -2.43 13.56
C LEU A 223 -8.05 -2.70 14.93
N ARG A 224 -9.36 -2.97 14.96
CA ARG A 224 -10.07 -3.33 16.20
C ARG A 224 -9.76 -4.75 16.64
N SER A 225 -9.49 -5.65 15.69
CA SER A 225 -9.29 -7.08 15.91
C SER A 225 -7.90 -7.59 15.49
N LEU A 226 -7.02 -6.69 15.01
CA LEU A 226 -5.66 -7.02 14.61
C LEU A 226 -4.85 -7.63 15.77
N LYS A 227 -4.39 -8.88 15.58
CA LYS A 227 -3.63 -9.61 16.59
C LYS A 227 -2.26 -8.96 16.87
N PRO A 228 -1.73 -9.06 18.10
CA PRO A 228 -0.47 -8.42 18.49
C PRO A 228 0.72 -8.76 17.61
N GLU A 229 0.84 -10.01 17.15
CA GLU A 229 1.96 -10.45 16.31
C GLU A 229 2.00 -9.72 14.96
N PHE A 230 0.84 -9.47 14.33
CA PHE A 230 0.76 -8.71 13.08
C PHE A 230 0.93 -7.21 13.31
N ARG A 231 0.40 -6.69 14.43
CA ARG A 231 0.66 -5.30 14.86
C ARG A 231 2.14 -5.03 15.01
N ASN A 232 2.90 -5.95 15.60
CA ASN A 232 4.35 -5.80 15.79
C ASN A 232 5.12 -5.75 14.47
N ILE A 233 4.65 -6.43 13.41
CA ILE A 233 5.22 -6.32 12.07
C ILE A 233 5.01 -4.91 11.53
N LEU A 234 3.77 -4.41 11.62
CA LEU A 234 3.38 -3.10 11.10
C LEU A 234 4.00 -1.94 11.89
N LEU A 235 4.31 -2.11 13.18
CA LEU A 235 4.95 -1.09 14.02
C LEU A 235 6.48 -1.19 14.07
N ASN A 236 7.09 -2.09 13.29
CA ASN A 236 8.54 -2.30 13.32
C ASN A 236 9.28 -1.06 12.78
N ARG A 237 9.84 -0.26 13.70
CA ARG A 237 10.50 1.01 13.38
C ARG A 237 11.73 0.86 12.50
N ASP A 238 12.47 -0.24 12.62
CA ASP A 238 13.67 -0.47 11.83
C ASP A 238 13.29 -0.75 10.37
N VAL A 239 12.27 -1.57 10.14
CA VAL A 239 11.77 -1.85 8.79
C VAL A 239 11.10 -0.62 8.16
N ILE A 240 10.33 0.14 8.94
CA ILE A 240 9.77 1.43 8.49
C ILE A 240 10.89 2.42 8.14
N ALA A 241 11.98 2.48 8.91
CA ALA A 241 13.10 3.37 8.62
C ALA A 241 13.80 3.01 7.30
N ILE A 242 13.85 1.71 6.95
CA ILE A 242 14.30 1.29 5.62
C ILE A 242 13.36 1.85 4.55
N ASP A 243 12.05 1.68 4.68
CA ASP A 243 11.05 2.22 3.73
C ASP A 243 11.18 3.74 3.54
N GLN A 244 11.24 4.46 4.67
CA GLN A 244 11.25 5.92 4.75
C GLN A 244 12.65 6.55 4.57
N ASP A 245 13.64 5.78 4.10
CA ASP A 245 14.98 6.28 3.88
C ASP A 245 14.98 7.48 2.90
N PRO A 246 15.66 8.60 3.24
CA PRO A 246 15.56 9.84 2.48
C PRO A 246 16.21 9.78 1.10
N LEU A 247 17.05 8.77 0.79
CA LEU A 247 17.52 8.58 -0.58
C LEU A 247 16.36 8.27 -1.53
N GLY A 248 15.29 7.64 -1.02
CA GLY A 248 14.11 7.29 -1.81
C GLY A 248 14.39 6.32 -2.97
N ILE A 249 15.45 5.52 -2.85
CA ILE A 249 15.87 4.57 -3.88
C ILE A 249 15.07 3.27 -3.74
N MET A 250 14.50 2.79 -4.85
CA MET A 250 13.89 1.46 -4.89
C MET A 250 14.98 0.38 -4.82
N GLY A 251 14.87 -0.55 -3.88
CA GLY A 251 15.72 -1.73 -3.83
C GLY A 251 15.43 -2.71 -4.97
N LYS A 252 16.43 -3.51 -5.35
CA LYS A 252 16.39 -4.42 -6.50
C LYS A 252 16.71 -5.85 -6.08
N VAL A 253 16.17 -6.83 -6.79
CA VAL A 253 16.63 -8.21 -6.66
C VAL A 253 17.95 -8.36 -7.41
N VAL A 254 19.00 -8.76 -6.70
CA VAL A 254 20.37 -8.91 -7.24
C VAL A 254 20.75 -10.36 -7.48
N ARG A 255 20.05 -11.29 -6.82
CA ARG A 255 20.22 -12.72 -7.03
C ARG A 255 18.86 -13.41 -6.91
N LYS A 256 18.54 -14.26 -7.88
CA LYS A 256 17.31 -15.05 -7.92
C LYS A 256 17.68 -16.49 -8.27
N SER A 257 17.29 -17.42 -7.40
CA SER A 257 17.18 -18.85 -7.71
C SER A 257 15.70 -19.24 -7.68
N GLU A 258 15.40 -20.51 -7.94
CA GLU A 258 14.04 -21.05 -7.80
C GLU A 258 13.47 -20.82 -6.40
N SER A 259 14.31 -20.90 -5.37
CA SER A 259 13.90 -20.92 -3.97
C SER A 259 14.22 -19.65 -3.20
N ILE A 260 15.29 -18.94 -3.56
CA ILE A 260 15.80 -17.82 -2.77
C ILE A 260 15.96 -16.60 -3.67
N SER A 261 15.54 -15.45 -3.17
CA SER A 261 15.81 -14.15 -3.78
C SER A 261 16.49 -13.23 -2.77
N VAL A 262 17.54 -12.55 -3.23
CA VAL A 262 18.29 -11.57 -2.44
C VAL A 262 18.02 -10.20 -3.02
N TYR A 263 17.52 -9.30 -2.18
CA TYR A 263 17.26 -7.92 -2.53
C TYR A 263 18.22 -7.00 -1.81
N VAL A 264 18.63 -5.93 -2.50
CA VAL A 264 19.55 -4.92 -1.97
C VAL A 264 18.95 -3.54 -2.22
N LYS A 265 18.89 -2.74 -1.15
CA LYS A 265 18.47 -1.33 -1.19
C LYS A 265 19.60 -0.45 -0.64
N PRO A 266 20.15 0.50 -1.42
CA PRO A 266 21.00 1.55 -0.87
C PRO A 266 20.22 2.42 0.13
N VAL A 267 20.81 2.67 1.29
CA VAL A 267 20.19 3.46 2.37
C VAL A 267 21.22 4.39 3.01
N THR A 268 20.73 5.36 3.77
CA THR A 268 21.55 6.20 4.64
C THR A 268 22.08 5.42 5.85
N PRO A 269 23.22 5.85 6.44
CA PRO A 269 24.10 6.93 5.97
C PRO A 269 24.90 6.56 4.71
N VAL A 270 25.16 7.55 3.87
CA VAL A 270 26.15 7.48 2.78
C VAL A 270 27.37 8.27 3.23
N ARG A 271 28.53 7.61 3.30
CA ARG A 271 29.84 8.21 3.59
C ARG A 271 30.59 8.39 2.27
N LYS A 272 31.63 9.23 2.26
CA LYS A 272 32.35 9.67 1.04
C LYS A 272 32.69 8.53 0.08
N ASP A 273 33.10 7.38 0.62
CA ASP A 273 33.55 6.22 -0.15
C ASP A 273 32.71 4.94 0.12
N SER A 274 31.64 5.03 0.92
CA SER A 274 30.83 3.87 1.29
C SER A 274 29.33 4.17 1.42
N THR A 275 28.52 3.27 0.88
CA THR A 275 27.06 3.32 0.96
C THR A 275 26.57 2.24 1.92
N SER A 276 25.61 2.55 2.78
CA SER A 276 24.94 1.53 3.60
C SER A 276 23.89 0.81 2.78
N PHE A 277 23.61 -0.45 3.13
CA PHE A 277 22.62 -1.26 2.42
C PHE A 277 21.68 -1.98 3.39
N ALA A 278 20.41 -2.05 3.00
CA ALA A 278 19.47 -3.01 3.55
C ALA A 278 19.42 -4.24 2.64
N ILE A 279 19.54 -5.43 3.23
CA ILE A 279 19.52 -6.70 2.52
C ILE A 279 18.34 -7.54 3.01
N ALA A 280 17.50 -7.97 2.08
CA ALA A 280 16.42 -8.92 2.35
C ALA A 280 16.69 -10.25 1.64
N ILE A 281 16.62 -11.35 2.39
CA ILE A 281 16.75 -12.71 1.86
C ILE A 281 15.41 -13.41 1.99
N VAL A 282 14.75 -13.62 0.85
CA VAL A 282 13.41 -14.18 0.78
C VAL A 282 13.48 -15.61 0.28
N ASN A 283 12.95 -16.53 1.08
CA ASN A 283 12.69 -17.89 0.64
C ASN A 283 11.27 -17.96 0.05
N LYS A 284 11.20 -18.25 -1.26
CA LYS A 284 9.98 -18.36 -2.05
C LYS A 284 9.51 -19.81 -2.21
N ASN A 285 10.20 -20.80 -1.62
CA ASN A 285 9.72 -22.18 -1.65
C ASN A 285 8.32 -22.26 -1.05
N GLU A 286 7.33 -22.53 -1.91
CA GLU A 286 6.25 -23.42 -1.51
C GLU A 286 6.90 -24.78 -1.30
N LEU A 287 7.00 -25.23 -0.05
CA LEU A 287 7.48 -26.59 0.19
C LEU A 287 6.51 -27.54 -0.52
N GLU A 288 7.01 -28.17 -1.59
CA GLU A 288 6.31 -29.23 -2.31
C GLU A 288 5.73 -30.23 -1.31
N PHE A 289 4.41 -30.28 -1.22
CA PHE A 289 3.72 -31.37 -0.55
C PHE A 289 3.49 -32.48 -1.59
N ARG A 290 4.48 -33.37 -1.80
CA ARG A 290 4.29 -34.75 -2.29
C ARG A 290 5.64 -35.51 -2.44
N SER A 291 6.19 -35.97 -1.33
CA SER A 291 6.53 -37.39 -1.10
C SER A 291 7.37 -37.49 0.16
N ILE A 292 6.80 -38.15 1.16
CA ILE A 292 7.40 -38.87 2.29
C ILE A 292 6.25 -38.93 3.30
N LEU A 293 5.51 -40.04 3.22
CA LEU A 293 4.53 -40.43 4.21
C LEU A 293 5.17 -40.42 5.60
N ASN A 294 4.39 -39.97 6.59
CA ASN A 294 4.63 -40.04 8.03
C ASN A 294 5.62 -39.03 8.61
N GLN A 295 5.17 -37.79 8.82
CA GLN A 295 5.22 -37.13 10.14
C GLN A 295 4.44 -35.80 10.13
N ASN A 296 3.57 -35.62 11.14
CA ASN A 296 2.81 -34.41 11.40
C ASN A 296 3.71 -33.19 11.65
N ARG A 297 3.98 -32.36 10.64
CA ARG A 297 4.37 -30.94 10.83
C ARG A 297 3.83 -30.04 9.71
N LYS A 298 3.01 -29.05 10.06
CA LYS A 298 2.72 -27.87 9.23
C LYS A 298 4.00 -27.06 9.09
N MET A 299 4.42 -26.74 7.86
CA MET A 299 5.55 -25.85 7.59
C MET A 299 5.09 -24.63 6.79
N THR A 300 5.53 -23.45 7.25
CA THR A 300 5.31 -22.12 6.66
C THR A 300 6.52 -21.69 5.82
N SER A 301 6.32 -20.78 4.86
CA SER A 301 7.41 -20.07 4.19
C SER A 301 8.28 -19.38 5.25
N LYS A 302 9.61 -19.46 5.18
CA LYS A 302 10.49 -18.90 6.22
C LYS A 302 11.27 -17.71 5.68
N LEU A 303 10.93 -16.49 6.10
CA LEU A 303 11.76 -15.32 5.84
C LEU A 303 13.07 -15.46 6.64
N MET A 304 14.21 -15.59 5.97
CA MET A 304 15.52 -15.59 6.60
C MET A 304 16.03 -14.15 6.75
N GLY A 305 15.36 -13.39 7.61
CA GLY A 305 15.83 -12.09 8.12
C GLY A 305 15.84 -10.93 7.13
N VAL A 306 15.66 -9.72 7.69
CA VAL A 306 16.18 -8.49 7.11
C VAL A 306 17.45 -8.20 7.87
N ILE A 307 18.60 -8.26 7.18
CA ILE A 307 19.86 -7.85 7.78
C ILE A 307 20.07 -6.41 7.34
N VAL A 308 19.87 -5.48 8.28
CA VAL A 308 20.34 -4.10 8.10
C VAL A 308 21.80 -4.11 8.53
N THR A 309 22.73 -4.15 7.58
CA THR A 309 24.13 -3.87 7.88
C THR A 309 24.25 -2.35 8.01
N LYS A 310 24.05 -1.86 9.22
CA LYS A 310 24.38 -0.50 9.59
C LYS A 310 25.85 -0.49 9.98
N ASP A 311 26.66 0.29 9.28
CA ASP A 311 28.06 0.48 9.64
C ASP A 311 28.11 1.34 10.92
N GLU A 312 28.01 0.70 12.09
CA GLU A 312 28.06 1.34 13.39
C GLU A 312 29.51 1.45 13.88
N LYS A 313 30.20 2.48 13.39
CA LYS A 313 31.36 3.10 14.06
C LYS A 313 31.31 4.61 13.88
#